data_AF-A0A2V6ZSR1-F1
#
_entry.id   AF-A0A2V6ZSR1-F1
#
_cell.length_a   1.000
_cell.length_b   1.000
_cell.length_c   1.000
_cell.angle_alpha   90.00
_cell.angle_beta   90.00
_cell.angle_gamma   90.00
#
_symmetry.space_group_name_H-M   'P 1'
#
loop_
_entity.id
_entity.type
_entity.pdbx_description
1 polymer ?
#
loop_
_entity_poly.entity_id
_entity_poly.type
_entity_poly.pdbx_seq_one_letter_code
_entity_poly.pdbx_strand_id
1 'polypeptide(L)'
;MSVTVYIPTSFRRATDNRDRIEVAANDISRLLDQLEASYGGLKGLMRDAGGEVHHHVNIYVNSEAIESLQGLSTPLKDGDEVAIIPALAGGARAIVTAEELEAIRRQAVEEYPRESCGVILEQGQLRRLVRCRNIQDELHARDPQRHPRDARTAYFIDPKDLLRIGRLEGEGYSIAVIYHSHIDAGAYFSPTDRQQAQISGEPTYPSATYLVTSVMAGRAEAVAGFRWSASERDFVQIELDPARWRWHERLSFTAGRLWERLGIGALLGRSL
;
A
#
# COMPACT_ATOMS: atom_id res chain seq x y z
N MET A 1 -16.68 23.97 -21.33
CA MET A 1 -16.38 23.55 -19.96
C MET A 1 -15.27 22.53 -20.09
N SER A 2 -14.05 22.90 -19.75
CA SER A 2 -12.88 22.04 -19.77
C SER A 2 -12.49 21.73 -18.33
N VAL A 3 -12.28 20.46 -18.03
CA VAL A 3 -11.74 19.99 -16.76
C VAL A 3 -10.44 19.26 -16.99
N THR A 4 -9.52 19.34 -16.03
CA THR A 4 -8.24 18.66 -16.11
C THR A 4 -8.34 17.32 -15.39
N VAL A 5 -8.13 16.22 -16.11
CA VAL A 5 -8.11 14.88 -15.55
C VAL A 5 -6.68 14.44 -15.30
N TYR A 6 -6.34 14.17 -14.05
CA TYR A 6 -5.08 13.53 -13.69
C TYR A 6 -5.15 12.02 -13.96
N ILE A 7 -4.19 11.53 -14.75
CA ILE A 7 -4.05 10.12 -15.10
C ILE A 7 -2.88 9.48 -14.33
N PRO A 8 -3.17 8.47 -13.50
CA PRO A 8 -2.18 7.78 -12.69
C PRO A 8 -1.28 6.94 -13.58
N THR A 9 -0.04 6.71 -13.13
CA THR A 9 1.00 6.03 -13.91
C THR A 9 0.57 4.68 -14.48
N SER A 10 -0.26 3.92 -13.76
CA SER A 10 -0.80 2.62 -14.22
C SER A 10 -1.66 2.73 -15.48
N PHE A 11 -2.35 3.85 -15.69
CA PHE A 11 -3.23 4.09 -16.84
C PHE A 11 -2.57 4.91 -17.95
N ARG A 12 -1.32 5.36 -17.75
CA ARG A 12 -0.59 6.19 -18.72
C ARG A 12 -0.34 5.49 -20.05
N ARG A 13 -0.11 4.18 -20.05
CA ARG A 13 0.03 3.40 -21.30
C ARG A 13 -1.23 3.41 -22.15
N ALA A 14 -2.40 3.55 -21.53
CA ALA A 14 -3.69 3.64 -22.22
C ALA A 14 -4.00 5.06 -22.73
N THR A 15 -3.20 6.06 -22.33
CA THR A 15 -3.43 7.49 -22.59
C THR A 15 -2.23 8.17 -23.25
N ASP A 16 -1.52 7.45 -24.11
CA ASP A 16 -0.33 7.94 -24.84
C ASP A 16 0.75 8.54 -23.92
N ASN A 17 0.88 7.99 -22.71
CA ASN A 17 1.76 8.45 -21.63
C ASN A 17 1.48 9.86 -21.09
N ARG A 18 0.28 10.41 -21.33
CA ARG A 18 -0.14 11.70 -20.75
C ARG A 18 -0.56 11.52 -19.29
N ASP A 19 -0.10 12.43 -18.43
CA ASP A 19 -0.46 12.47 -17.02
C ASP A 19 -1.59 13.46 -16.71
N ARG A 20 -1.90 14.36 -17.64
CA ARG A 20 -3.03 15.28 -17.60
C ARG A 20 -3.74 15.31 -18.96
N ILE A 21 -5.07 15.24 -18.92
CA ILE A 21 -5.92 15.26 -20.11
C ILE A 21 -7.02 16.29 -19.87
N GLU A 22 -7.17 17.23 -20.80
CA GLU A 22 -8.32 18.13 -20.80
C GLU A 22 -9.53 17.42 -21.41
N VAL A 23 -10.64 17.43 -20.69
CA VAL A 23 -11.88 16.77 -21.11
C VAL A 23 -13.01 17.77 -20.97
N ALA A 24 -13.87 17.84 -21.99
CA ALA A 24 -15.10 18.61 -21.90
C ALA A 24 -16.24 17.72 -21.38
N ALA A 25 -16.66 17.96 -20.14
CA ALA A 25 -17.73 17.21 -19.49
C ALA A 25 -18.49 18.08 -18.48
N ASN A 26 -19.76 17.75 -18.26
CA ASN A 26 -20.66 18.41 -17.31
C ASN A 26 -20.84 17.62 -16.00
N ASP A 27 -20.48 16.33 -16.00
CA ASP A 27 -20.52 15.44 -14.84
C ASP A 27 -19.50 14.30 -14.99
N ILE A 28 -19.29 13.53 -13.92
CA ILE A 28 -18.30 12.44 -13.89
C ILE A 28 -18.64 11.32 -14.88
N SER A 29 -19.91 10.96 -15.05
CA SER A 29 -20.32 9.94 -16.01
C SER A 29 -19.90 10.31 -17.45
N ARG A 30 -20.20 11.54 -17.87
CA ARG A 30 -19.82 12.07 -19.19
C ARG A 30 -18.31 12.22 -19.36
N LEU A 31 -17.61 12.55 -18.29
CA LEU A 31 -16.15 12.60 -18.29
C LEU A 31 -15.54 11.23 -18.59
N LEU A 32 -16.01 10.17 -17.92
CA LEU A 32 -15.51 8.81 -18.14
C LEU A 32 -15.87 8.31 -19.54
N ASP A 33 -17.08 8.61 -20.04
CA ASP A 33 -17.48 8.31 -21.42
C ASP A 33 -16.53 8.95 -22.44
N GLN A 34 -16.22 10.23 -22.26
CA GLN A 34 -15.37 10.98 -23.17
C GLN A 34 -13.91 10.49 -23.12
N LEU A 35 -13.40 10.13 -21.94
CA LEU A 35 -12.08 9.53 -21.78
C LEU A 35 -11.98 8.19 -22.49
N GLU A 36 -12.94 7.28 -22.27
CA GLU A 36 -12.93 5.96 -22.91
C GLU A 36 -13.20 5.99 -24.42
N ALA A 37 -13.91 7.01 -24.90
CA ALA A 37 -14.09 7.27 -26.33
C ALA A 37 -12.80 7.76 -26.98
N SER A 38 -12.06 8.64 -26.29
CA SER A 38 -10.80 9.20 -26.78
C SER A 38 -9.63 8.21 -26.62
N TYR A 39 -9.70 7.34 -25.61
CA TYR A 39 -8.65 6.41 -25.21
C TYR A 39 -9.25 5.02 -24.96
N GLY A 40 -9.43 4.25 -26.04
CA GLY A 40 -10.06 2.93 -25.96
C GLY A 40 -9.37 1.95 -25.00
N GLY A 41 -8.08 2.13 -24.73
CA GLY A 41 -7.33 1.32 -23.75
C GLY A 41 -7.75 1.50 -22.29
N LEU A 42 -8.57 2.51 -21.97
CA LEU A 42 -9.12 2.72 -20.63
C LEU A 42 -10.39 1.90 -20.35
N LYS A 43 -11.03 1.34 -21.40
CA LYS A 43 -12.23 0.52 -21.24
C LYS A 43 -11.92 -0.73 -20.43
N GLY A 44 -12.77 -1.02 -19.44
CA GLY A 44 -12.56 -2.15 -18.52
C GLY A 44 -11.47 -1.92 -17.45
N LEU A 45 -10.78 -0.77 -17.46
CA LEU A 45 -9.84 -0.41 -16.39
C LEU A 45 -10.48 0.46 -15.32
N MET A 46 -11.45 1.29 -15.69
CA MET A 46 -12.12 2.23 -14.78
C MET A 46 -13.53 1.76 -14.41
N ARG A 47 -14.26 1.22 -15.39
CA ARG A 47 -15.65 0.77 -15.28
C ARG A 47 -15.82 -0.66 -15.73
N ASP A 48 -16.80 -1.35 -15.16
CA ASP A 48 -17.22 -2.68 -15.61
C ASP A 48 -18.13 -2.63 -16.85
N ALA A 49 -18.59 -3.79 -17.31
CA ALA A 49 -19.46 -3.90 -18.48
C ALA A 49 -20.88 -3.32 -18.25
N GLY A 50 -21.28 -3.10 -17.00
CA GLY A 50 -22.53 -2.46 -16.61
C GLY A 50 -22.43 -0.93 -16.57
N GLY A 51 -21.22 -0.37 -16.68
CA GLY A 51 -20.96 1.07 -16.61
C GLY A 51 -20.71 1.59 -15.19
N GLU A 52 -20.64 0.70 -14.20
CA GLU A 52 -20.31 1.05 -12.82
C GLU A 52 -18.78 1.17 -12.66
N VAL A 53 -18.34 2.12 -11.84
CA VAL A 53 -16.90 2.25 -11.52
C VAL A 53 -16.46 1.07 -10.68
N HIS A 54 -15.32 0.47 -11.04
CA HIS A 54 -14.78 -0.63 -10.28
C HIS A 54 -14.49 -0.21 -8.83
N HIS A 55 -14.79 -1.09 -7.87
CA HIS A 55 -14.50 -0.87 -6.44
C HIS A 55 -13.02 -0.54 -6.13
N HIS A 56 -12.12 -0.87 -7.06
CA HIS A 56 -10.70 -0.57 -6.96
C HIS A 56 -10.31 0.73 -7.69
N VAL A 57 -11.25 1.60 -8.04
CA VAL A 57 -11.00 2.90 -8.68
C VAL A 57 -11.75 3.97 -7.91
N ASN A 58 -10.99 4.88 -7.29
CA ASN A 58 -11.51 6.04 -6.59
C ASN A 58 -11.42 7.26 -7.51
N ILE A 59 -12.45 8.10 -7.48
CA ILE A 59 -12.49 9.33 -8.29
C ILE A 59 -12.69 10.53 -7.36
N TYR A 60 -11.90 11.57 -7.58
CA TYR A 60 -11.95 12.79 -6.78
C TYR A 60 -12.20 14.00 -7.67
N VAL A 61 -13.00 14.95 -7.19
CA VAL A 61 -13.18 16.28 -7.79
C VAL A 61 -12.64 17.30 -6.80
N ASN A 62 -11.61 18.07 -7.18
CA ASN A 62 -10.99 19.10 -6.34
C ASN A 62 -10.62 18.61 -4.93
N SER A 63 -10.13 17.37 -4.82
CA SER A 63 -9.76 16.67 -3.56
C SER A 63 -10.90 16.05 -2.75
N GLU A 64 -12.14 16.12 -3.22
CA GLU A 64 -13.29 15.47 -2.57
C GLU A 64 -13.72 14.22 -3.36
N ALA A 65 -13.90 13.10 -2.65
CA ALA A 65 -14.24 11.83 -3.27
C ALA A 65 -15.69 11.83 -3.75
N ILE A 66 -15.96 11.30 -4.96
CA ILE A 66 -17.31 11.35 -5.54
C ILE A 66 -18.36 10.58 -4.72
N GLU A 67 -17.92 9.62 -3.91
CA GLU A 67 -18.74 8.85 -2.96
C GLU A 67 -19.28 9.72 -1.82
N SER A 68 -18.58 10.81 -1.49
CA SER A 68 -19.05 11.85 -0.55
C SER A 68 -19.87 12.94 -1.25
N LEU A 69 -19.97 12.89 -2.58
CA LEU A 69 -20.71 13.82 -3.43
C LEU A 69 -21.96 13.14 -4.01
N GLN A 70 -22.16 13.19 -5.34
CA GLN A 70 -23.30 12.61 -6.04
C GLN A 70 -22.88 11.42 -6.91
N GLY A 71 -21.77 10.74 -6.55
CA GLY A 71 -21.21 9.64 -7.33
C GLY A 71 -20.92 10.05 -8.77
N LEU A 72 -21.31 9.21 -9.72
CA LEU A 72 -21.16 9.48 -11.16
C LEU A 72 -21.98 10.68 -11.65
N SER A 73 -23.00 11.09 -10.91
CA SER A 73 -23.81 12.28 -11.21
C SER A 73 -23.21 13.57 -10.65
N THR A 74 -22.02 13.53 -10.03
CA THR A 74 -21.34 14.72 -9.50
C THR A 74 -21.11 15.73 -10.63
N PRO A 75 -21.68 16.95 -10.52
CA PRO A 75 -21.55 17.98 -11.56
C PRO A 75 -20.15 18.57 -11.58
N LEU A 76 -19.66 18.87 -12.78
CA LEU A 76 -18.35 19.45 -13.04
C LEU A 76 -18.47 20.89 -13.55
N LYS A 77 -17.52 21.73 -13.16
CA LYS A 77 -17.38 23.12 -13.56
C LYS A 77 -16.09 23.34 -14.34
N ASP A 78 -16.09 24.39 -15.14
CA ASP A 78 -14.90 24.81 -15.86
C ASP A 78 -13.73 25.06 -14.90
N GLY A 79 -12.58 24.45 -15.17
CA GLY A 79 -11.39 24.53 -14.32
C GLY A 79 -11.32 23.53 -13.17
N ASP A 80 -12.31 22.65 -12.98
CA ASP A 80 -12.21 21.58 -11.99
C ASP A 80 -11.06 20.61 -12.33
N GLU A 81 -10.39 20.12 -11.29
CA GLU A 81 -9.44 19.03 -11.38
C GLU A 81 -10.10 17.72 -10.95
N VAL A 82 -10.04 16.71 -11.81
CA VAL A 82 -10.55 15.37 -11.55
C VAL A 82 -9.39 14.40 -11.46
N ALA A 83 -9.28 13.65 -10.37
CA ALA A 83 -8.24 12.62 -10.21
C ALA A 83 -8.87 11.24 -10.26
N ILE A 84 -8.42 10.41 -11.21
CA ILE A 84 -8.77 8.98 -11.25
C ILE A 84 -7.64 8.24 -10.56
N ILE A 85 -7.92 7.62 -9.42
CA ILE A 85 -6.92 6.95 -8.60
C ILE A 85 -7.34 5.49 -8.44
N PRO A 86 -6.71 4.54 -9.14
CA PRO A 86 -6.90 3.14 -8.82
C PRO A 86 -6.48 2.94 -7.36
N ALA A 87 -7.40 2.42 -6.54
CA ALA A 87 -7.04 1.70 -5.34
C ALA A 87 -6.04 0.64 -5.79
N LEU A 88 -4.78 0.83 -5.43
CA LEU A 88 -3.63 0.22 -6.09
C LEU A 88 -3.69 -1.32 -6.11
N ALA A 89 -4.30 -1.86 -7.15
CA ALA A 89 -4.18 -3.23 -7.60
C ALA A 89 -3.66 -3.18 -9.05
N GLY A 90 -2.46 -3.70 -9.29
CA GLY A 90 -1.95 -3.90 -10.65
C GLY A 90 -0.62 -3.25 -11.00
N GLY A 91 0.38 -3.46 -10.14
CA GLY A 91 1.79 -3.33 -10.49
C GLY A 91 2.56 -3.89 -9.31
N ALA A 92 3.24 -5.02 -9.51
CA ALA A 92 3.88 -5.85 -8.49
C ALA A 92 5.02 -5.12 -7.73
N ARG A 93 4.69 -4.03 -7.02
CA ARG A 93 5.62 -3.20 -6.27
C ARG A 93 5.01 -2.84 -4.92
N ALA A 94 5.60 -3.37 -3.86
CA ALA A 94 5.29 -2.93 -2.51
C ALA A 94 6.01 -1.62 -2.22
N ILE A 95 5.28 -0.67 -1.62
CA ILE A 95 5.86 0.57 -1.12
C ILE A 95 6.41 0.26 0.28
N VAL A 96 7.72 0.02 0.32
CA VAL A 96 8.51 -0.10 1.55
C VAL A 96 9.60 0.95 1.42
N THR A 97 9.66 1.90 2.33
CA THR A 97 10.68 2.95 2.30
C THR A 97 12.06 2.35 2.52
N ALA A 98 13.10 3.04 2.04
CA ALA A 98 14.49 2.61 2.30
C ALA A 98 14.81 2.54 3.81
N GLU A 99 14.22 3.42 4.62
CA GLU A 99 14.40 3.46 6.07
C GLU A 99 13.74 2.26 6.76
N GLU A 100 12.52 1.90 6.34
CA GLU A 100 11.84 0.69 6.83
C GLU A 100 12.61 -0.57 6.45
N LEU A 101 13.09 -0.66 5.19
CA LEU A 101 13.86 -1.82 4.73
C LEU A 101 15.17 -1.97 5.50
N GLU A 102 15.87 -0.87 5.78
CA GLU A 102 17.08 -0.89 6.58
C GLU A 102 16.80 -1.25 8.04
N ALA A 103 15.71 -0.75 8.63
CA ALA A 103 15.29 -1.13 9.98
C ALA A 103 14.98 -2.64 10.09
N ILE A 104 14.31 -3.21 9.08
CA ILE A 104 14.03 -4.65 8.99
C ILE A 104 15.34 -5.45 8.88
N ARG A 105 16.24 -5.07 7.97
CA ARG A 105 17.54 -5.74 7.79
C ARG A 105 18.38 -5.69 9.06
N ARG A 106 18.40 -4.53 9.74
CA ARG A 106 19.12 -4.35 11.01
C ARG A 106 18.55 -5.26 12.09
N GLN A 107 17.22 -5.32 12.26
CA GLN A 107 16.59 -6.25 13.20
C GLN A 107 17.00 -7.70 12.91
N ALA A 108 16.95 -8.11 11.64
CA ALA A 108 17.27 -9.48 11.24
C ALA A 108 18.73 -9.87 11.58
N VAL A 109 19.66 -8.93 11.47
CA VAL A 109 21.07 -9.12 11.90
C VAL A 109 21.19 -9.13 13.42
N GLU A 110 20.51 -8.23 14.14
CA GLU A 110 20.53 -8.15 15.61
C GLU A 110 20.01 -9.42 16.29
N GLU A 111 19.03 -10.09 15.68
CA GLU A 111 18.37 -11.26 16.26
C GLU A 111 19.00 -12.60 15.86
N TYR A 112 19.96 -12.61 14.93
CA TYR A 112 20.69 -13.82 14.54
C TYR A 112 21.31 -14.51 15.78
N PRO A 113 21.18 -15.85 15.93
CA PRO A 113 20.72 -16.83 14.94
C PRO A 113 19.21 -17.17 15.01
N ARG A 114 18.36 -16.27 15.51
CA ARG A 114 16.90 -16.44 15.56
C ARG A 114 16.21 -15.66 14.46
N GLU A 115 15.11 -16.19 13.96
CA GLU A 115 14.20 -15.47 13.08
C GLU A 115 13.64 -14.24 13.81
N SER A 116 13.75 -13.10 13.15
CA SER A 116 13.07 -11.86 13.53
C SER A 116 11.73 -11.75 12.84
N CYS A 117 10.80 -10.99 13.44
CA CYS A 117 9.51 -10.70 12.84
C CYS A 117 8.99 -9.30 13.21
N GLY A 118 8.00 -8.83 12.47
CA GLY A 118 7.32 -7.58 12.76
C GLY A 118 6.31 -7.19 11.69
N VAL A 119 5.70 -6.02 11.88
CA VAL A 119 4.74 -5.46 10.95
C VAL A 119 5.00 -3.97 10.69
N ILE A 120 4.56 -3.49 9.54
CA ILE A 120 4.39 -2.07 9.26
C ILE A 120 2.90 -1.83 9.09
N LEU A 121 2.37 -0.92 9.91
CA LEU A 121 0.99 -0.48 9.80
C LEU A 121 0.92 0.90 9.15
N GLU A 122 -0.17 1.19 8.45
CA GLU A 122 -0.42 2.47 7.79
C GLU A 122 -1.80 3.05 8.13
N GLN A 123 -1.88 4.38 8.22
CA GLN A 123 -3.11 5.14 8.36
C GLN A 123 -2.98 6.43 7.55
N GLY A 124 -3.57 6.47 6.36
CA GLY A 124 -3.34 7.56 5.40
C GLY A 124 -1.85 7.66 5.04
N GLN A 125 -1.21 8.78 5.39
CA GLN A 125 0.23 8.97 5.17
C GLN A 125 1.11 8.53 6.35
N LEU A 126 0.52 8.21 7.50
CA LEU A 126 1.26 7.78 8.68
C LEU A 126 1.64 6.31 8.56
N ARG A 127 2.90 5.97 8.85
CA ARG A 127 3.38 4.59 8.92
C ARG A 127 4.03 4.31 10.26
N ARG A 128 3.81 3.11 10.81
CA ARG A 128 4.38 2.66 12.07
C ARG A 128 5.00 1.27 11.90
N LEU A 129 6.32 1.20 12.03
CA LEU A 129 7.04 -0.07 12.13
C LEU A 129 6.97 -0.58 13.58
N VAL A 130 6.47 -1.80 13.74
CA VAL A 130 6.41 -2.52 15.02
C VAL A 130 7.30 -3.75 14.90
N ARG A 131 8.48 -3.70 15.53
CA ARG A 131 9.33 -4.88 15.75
C ARG A 131 8.63 -5.79 16.74
N CYS A 132 8.45 -7.06 16.38
CA CYS A 132 7.81 -8.05 17.23
C CYS A 132 8.87 -8.96 17.85
N ARG A 133 8.65 -9.33 19.11
CA ARG A 133 9.48 -10.30 19.82
C ARG A 133 9.08 -11.72 19.40
N ASN A 134 10.06 -12.50 18.96
CA ASN A 134 9.88 -13.93 18.70
C ASN A 134 9.94 -14.73 20.02
N ILE A 135 8.84 -15.39 20.38
CA ILE A 135 8.74 -16.24 21.60
C ILE A 135 8.82 -17.74 21.30
N GLN A 136 9.23 -18.13 20.09
CA GLN A 136 9.22 -19.52 19.64
C GLN A 136 10.08 -20.45 20.54
N ASP A 137 11.23 -19.99 21.03
CA ASP A 137 12.06 -20.77 21.96
C ASP A 137 11.34 -21.06 23.29
N GLU A 138 10.56 -20.11 23.80
CA GLU A 138 9.78 -20.32 25.03
C GLU A 138 8.67 -21.33 24.83
N LEU A 139 8.00 -21.28 23.68
CA LEU A 139 6.94 -22.23 23.32
C LEU A 139 7.51 -23.62 23.10
N HIS A 140 8.63 -23.73 22.39
CA HIS A 140 9.36 -24.98 22.17
C HIS A 140 9.80 -25.59 23.50
N ALA A 141 10.38 -24.79 24.41
CA ALA A 141 10.83 -25.28 25.72
C ALA A 141 9.67 -25.76 26.61
N ARG A 142 8.48 -25.16 26.50
CA ARG A 142 7.30 -25.54 27.29
C ARG A 142 6.59 -26.78 26.76
N ASP A 143 6.44 -26.88 25.44
CA ASP A 143 5.76 -28.00 24.77
C ASP A 143 6.39 -28.27 23.39
N PRO A 144 7.50 -29.04 23.35
CA PRO A 144 8.18 -29.37 22.10
C PRO A 144 7.34 -30.22 21.15
N GLN A 145 6.32 -30.94 21.65
CA GLN A 145 5.47 -31.75 20.77
C GLN A 145 4.54 -30.86 19.96
N ARG A 146 3.93 -29.86 20.61
CA ARG A 146 3.05 -28.89 19.94
C ARG A 146 3.84 -27.85 19.15
N HIS A 147 5.03 -27.49 19.62
CA HIS A 147 5.90 -26.50 19.00
C HIS A 147 7.26 -27.13 18.64
N PRO A 148 7.35 -28.01 17.63
CA PRO A 148 8.55 -28.80 17.36
C PRO A 148 9.75 -28.00 16.80
N ARG A 149 9.52 -26.77 16.35
CA ARG A 149 10.55 -25.86 15.83
C ARG A 149 11.01 -24.89 16.91
N ASP A 150 12.28 -24.49 16.86
CA ASP A 150 12.87 -23.45 17.67
C ASP A 150 12.83 -22.09 16.95
N ALA A 151 13.31 -21.03 17.60
CA ALA A 151 13.32 -19.69 17.04
C ALA A 151 14.26 -19.53 15.84
N ARG A 152 15.09 -20.53 15.49
CA ARG A 152 15.96 -20.47 14.32
C ARG A 152 15.23 -20.81 13.02
N THR A 153 14.10 -21.51 13.10
CA THR A 153 13.34 -22.02 11.94
C THR A 153 11.84 -21.69 11.98
N ALA A 154 11.44 -20.89 12.96
CA ALA A 154 10.09 -20.40 13.11
C ALA A 154 10.07 -19.14 13.99
N TYR A 155 9.00 -18.38 13.84
CA TYR A 155 8.65 -17.34 14.80
C TYR A 155 7.23 -17.50 15.32
N PHE A 156 7.04 -17.00 16.53
CA PHE A 156 5.72 -16.74 17.10
C PHE A 156 5.75 -15.36 17.73
N ILE A 157 4.84 -14.48 17.32
CA ILE A 157 4.79 -13.09 17.83
C ILE A 157 4.33 -13.12 19.29
N ASP A 158 5.05 -12.42 20.16
CA ASP A 158 4.67 -12.24 21.57
C ASP A 158 3.23 -11.69 21.67
N PRO A 159 2.34 -12.28 22.50
CA PRO A 159 0.98 -11.77 22.70
C PRO A 159 0.90 -10.29 23.06
N LYS A 160 1.92 -9.71 23.72
CA LYS A 160 1.98 -8.28 24.01
C LYS A 160 2.09 -7.43 22.74
N ASP A 161 2.84 -7.91 21.76
CA ASP A 161 2.99 -7.24 20.47
C ASP A 161 1.73 -7.41 19.62
N LEU A 162 1.09 -8.58 19.63
CA LEU A 162 -0.23 -8.76 19.01
C LEU A 162 -1.29 -7.80 19.58
N LEU A 163 -1.34 -7.64 20.91
CA LEU A 163 -2.24 -6.68 21.56
C LEU A 163 -1.89 -5.23 21.19
N ARG A 164 -0.61 -4.92 20.98
CA ARG A 164 -0.18 -3.60 20.51
C ARG A 164 -0.63 -3.34 19.08
N ILE A 165 -0.47 -4.33 18.20
CA ILE A 165 -0.95 -4.28 16.81
C ILE A 165 -2.47 -4.08 16.78
N GLY A 166 -3.23 -4.87 17.54
CA GLY A 166 -4.69 -4.76 17.61
C GLY A 166 -5.18 -3.40 18.15
N ARG A 167 -4.44 -2.77 19.08
CA ARG A 167 -4.75 -1.38 19.51
C ARG A 167 -4.57 -0.38 18.38
N LEU A 168 -3.49 -0.50 17.59
CA LEU A 168 -3.26 0.37 16.43
C LEU A 168 -4.32 0.14 15.35
N GLU A 169 -4.72 -1.10 15.11
CA GLU A 169 -5.84 -1.40 14.21
C GLU A 169 -7.15 -0.74 14.69
N GLY A 170 -7.42 -0.76 15.99
CA GLY A 170 -8.54 -0.03 16.61
C GLY A 170 -8.45 1.50 16.52
N GLU A 171 -7.24 2.05 16.36
CA GLU A 171 -6.98 3.48 16.08
C GLU A 171 -7.14 3.83 14.58
N GLY A 172 -7.48 2.85 13.74
CA GLY A 172 -7.70 3.04 12.29
C GLY A 172 -6.47 2.78 11.43
N TYR A 173 -5.41 2.16 11.97
CA TYR A 173 -4.32 1.64 11.16
C TYR A 173 -4.70 0.31 10.48
N SER A 174 -4.14 0.04 9.31
CA SER A 174 -4.20 -1.27 8.64
C SER A 174 -2.80 -1.86 8.49
N ILE A 175 -2.69 -3.19 8.48
CA ILE A 175 -1.40 -3.85 8.24
C ILE A 175 -1.04 -3.75 6.75
N ALA A 176 0.04 -3.02 6.47
CA ALA A 176 0.58 -2.83 5.13
C ALA A 176 1.64 -3.87 4.78
N VAL A 177 2.48 -4.21 5.76
CA VAL A 177 3.60 -5.15 5.60
C VAL A 177 3.67 -6.08 6.80
N ILE A 178 3.88 -7.36 6.54
CA ILE A 178 4.28 -8.37 7.51
C ILE A 178 5.67 -8.82 7.09
N TYR A 179 6.62 -8.92 8.03
CA TYR A 179 7.96 -9.36 7.68
C TYR A 179 8.51 -10.35 8.67
N HIS A 180 9.38 -11.22 8.17
CA HIS A 180 10.22 -12.09 8.97
C HIS A 180 11.57 -12.33 8.30
N SER A 181 12.48 -13.01 8.99
CA SER A 181 13.78 -13.39 8.45
C SER A 181 13.99 -14.90 8.45
N HIS A 182 14.69 -15.43 7.46
CA HIS A 182 15.19 -16.80 7.44
C HIS A 182 16.67 -16.84 7.80
N ILE A 183 17.06 -17.83 8.61
CA ILE A 183 18.42 -17.98 9.11
C ILE A 183 19.15 -19.05 8.29
N ASP A 184 20.28 -18.66 7.70
CA ASP A 184 21.12 -19.49 6.84
C ASP A 184 20.34 -20.15 5.67
N ALA A 185 19.33 -19.43 5.17
CA ALA A 185 18.48 -19.80 4.05
C ALA A 185 18.10 -18.58 3.20
N GLY A 186 17.68 -18.82 1.96
CA GLY A 186 17.31 -17.78 1.00
C GLY A 186 16.02 -17.03 1.34
N ALA A 187 15.83 -15.88 0.70
CA ALA A 187 14.63 -15.06 0.82
C ALA A 187 13.52 -15.59 -0.12
N TYR A 188 12.83 -16.64 0.33
CA TYR A 188 11.69 -17.23 -0.37
C TYR A 188 10.51 -17.33 0.59
N PHE A 189 9.28 -17.37 0.06
CA PHE A 189 8.11 -17.65 0.86
C PHE A 189 7.95 -19.17 1.00
N SER A 190 8.07 -19.71 2.21
CA SER A 190 8.04 -21.15 2.48
C SER A 190 6.63 -21.73 2.41
N PRO A 191 6.45 -23.06 2.28
CA PRO A 191 5.13 -23.68 2.43
C PRO A 191 4.50 -23.38 3.79
N THR A 192 5.31 -23.28 4.85
CA THR A 192 4.85 -22.95 6.18
C THR A 192 4.42 -21.49 6.28
N ASP A 193 5.13 -20.57 5.65
CA ASP A 193 4.76 -19.15 5.62
C ASP A 193 3.41 -18.98 4.95
N ARG A 194 3.19 -19.66 3.82
CA ARG A 194 1.88 -19.70 3.13
C ARG A 194 0.78 -20.21 4.03
N GLN A 195 1.01 -21.31 4.75
CA GLN A 195 0.01 -21.89 5.63
C GLN A 195 -0.34 -20.95 6.79
N GLN A 196 0.65 -20.27 7.36
CA GLN A 196 0.47 -19.34 8.47
C GLN A 196 -0.18 -18.02 8.05
N ALA A 197 0.03 -17.60 6.80
CA ALA A 197 -0.56 -16.39 6.23
C ALA A 197 -2.04 -16.55 5.79
N GLN A 198 -2.61 -17.76 5.91
CA GLN A 198 -3.94 -18.09 5.42
C GLN A 198 -4.86 -18.64 6.51
N ILE A 199 -6.16 -18.37 6.37
CA ILE A 199 -7.24 -19.00 7.13
C ILE A 199 -8.23 -19.56 6.11
N SER A 200 -8.51 -20.86 6.19
CA SER A 200 -9.45 -21.55 5.28
C SER A 200 -9.12 -21.38 3.79
N GLY A 201 -7.84 -21.25 3.45
CA GLY A 201 -7.37 -21.11 2.07
C GLY A 201 -7.45 -19.69 1.49
N GLU A 202 -7.75 -18.69 2.33
CA GLU A 202 -7.72 -17.28 1.96
C GLU A 202 -6.71 -16.53 2.84
N PRO A 203 -6.04 -15.48 2.32
CA PRO A 203 -5.05 -14.74 3.08
C PRO A 203 -5.70 -13.99 4.25
N THR A 204 -5.11 -14.07 5.44
CA THR A 204 -5.58 -13.33 6.62
C THR A 204 -5.55 -11.81 6.39
N TYR A 205 -4.52 -11.34 5.67
CA TYR A 205 -4.35 -9.95 5.27
C TYR A 205 -4.13 -9.86 3.75
N PRO A 206 -5.22 -9.80 2.95
CA PRO A 206 -5.13 -9.88 1.48
C PRO A 206 -4.32 -8.74 0.84
N SER A 207 -4.34 -7.56 1.47
CA SER A 207 -3.65 -6.36 0.97
C SER A 207 -2.21 -6.24 1.46
N ALA A 208 -1.80 -7.03 2.45
CA ALA A 208 -0.47 -6.95 3.04
C ALA A 208 0.62 -7.48 2.09
N THR A 209 1.77 -6.83 2.12
CA THR A 209 3.00 -7.38 1.54
C THR A 209 3.75 -8.20 2.59
N TYR A 210 4.19 -9.40 2.21
CA TYR A 210 5.06 -10.22 3.03
C TYR A 210 6.51 -10.00 2.61
N LEU A 211 7.37 -9.60 3.53
CA LEU A 211 8.82 -9.49 3.28
C LEU A 211 9.56 -10.62 3.98
N VAL A 212 10.44 -11.29 3.25
CA VAL A 212 11.35 -12.30 3.82
C VAL A 212 12.78 -11.79 3.69
N THR A 213 13.47 -11.66 4.80
CA THR A 213 14.89 -11.28 4.84
C THR A 213 15.76 -12.52 4.98
N SER A 214 16.66 -12.76 4.03
CA SER A 214 17.69 -13.80 4.15
C SER A 214 18.85 -13.30 5.00
N VAL A 215 19.18 -14.02 6.07
CA VAL A 215 20.33 -13.73 6.93
C VAL A 215 21.30 -14.91 6.89
N MET A 216 22.44 -14.73 6.23
CA MET A 216 23.48 -15.75 6.09
C MET A 216 24.66 -15.40 6.97
N ALA A 217 25.03 -16.30 7.89
CA ALA A 217 26.17 -16.11 8.80
C ALA A 217 26.17 -14.73 9.50
N GLY A 218 24.99 -14.30 9.98
CA GLY A 218 24.81 -13.02 10.67
C GLY A 218 24.80 -11.78 9.76
N ARG A 219 24.62 -11.94 8.44
CA ARG A 219 24.52 -10.83 7.48
C ARG A 219 23.23 -10.91 6.68
N ALA A 220 22.49 -9.81 6.60
CA ALA A 220 21.33 -9.72 5.72
C ALA A 220 21.79 -9.68 4.25
N GLU A 221 21.55 -10.74 3.49
CA GLU A 221 22.00 -10.84 2.08
C GLU A 221 20.94 -10.35 1.10
N ALA A 222 19.67 -10.70 1.34
CA ALA A 222 18.58 -10.40 0.43
C ALA A 222 17.28 -10.11 1.17
N VAL A 223 16.39 -9.35 0.54
CA VAL A 223 14.99 -9.20 0.96
C VAL A 223 14.11 -9.45 -0.26
N ALA A 224 13.13 -10.33 -0.12
CA ALA A 224 12.14 -10.62 -1.16
C ALA A 224 10.75 -10.23 -0.67
N GLY A 225 9.92 -9.69 -1.58
CA GLY A 225 8.53 -9.34 -1.30
C GLY A 225 7.56 -10.31 -1.96
N PHE A 226 6.46 -10.60 -1.28
CA PHE A 226 5.39 -11.48 -1.74
C PHE A 226 4.03 -10.86 -1.48
N ARG A 227 3.07 -11.07 -2.38
CA ARG A 227 1.67 -10.63 -2.21
C ARG A 227 0.71 -11.71 -2.68
N TRP A 228 -0.48 -11.74 -2.08
CA TRP A 228 -1.54 -12.61 -2.55
C TRP A 228 -1.97 -12.25 -3.98
N SER A 229 -2.04 -13.27 -4.84
CA SER A 229 -2.59 -13.20 -6.19
C SER A 229 -3.93 -13.91 -6.20
N ALA A 230 -5.03 -13.16 -6.35
CA ALA A 230 -6.37 -13.74 -6.41
C ALA A 230 -6.56 -14.67 -7.62
N SER A 231 -5.87 -14.38 -8.74
CA SER A 231 -5.92 -15.22 -9.94
C SER A 231 -5.17 -16.54 -9.78
N GLU A 232 -4.03 -16.53 -9.09
CA GLU A 232 -3.22 -17.73 -8.86
C GLU A 232 -3.62 -18.47 -7.58
N ARG A 233 -4.40 -17.82 -6.71
CA ARG A 233 -4.73 -18.28 -5.36
C ARG A 233 -3.49 -18.69 -4.57
N ASP A 234 -2.41 -17.92 -4.74
CA ASP A 234 -1.15 -18.11 -4.02
C ASP A 234 -0.43 -16.77 -3.83
N PHE A 235 0.59 -16.79 -2.97
CA PHE A 235 1.52 -15.69 -2.79
C PHE A 235 2.57 -15.69 -3.90
N VAL A 236 2.56 -14.63 -4.70
CA VAL A 236 3.50 -14.43 -5.80
C VAL A 236 4.58 -13.43 -5.40
N GLN A 237 5.79 -13.64 -5.92
CA GLN A 237 6.88 -12.72 -5.70
C GLN A 237 6.62 -11.39 -6.42
N ILE A 238 6.99 -10.29 -5.76
CA ILE A 238 6.85 -8.94 -6.29
C ILE A 238 8.19 -8.18 -6.22
N GLU A 239 8.34 -7.14 -7.04
CA GLU A 239 9.46 -6.21 -6.91
C GLU A 239 9.28 -5.32 -5.68
N LEU A 240 10.38 -4.86 -5.09
CA LEU A 240 10.37 -3.85 -4.04
C LEU A 240 10.82 -2.51 -4.66
N ASP A 241 10.05 -1.44 -4.44
CA ASP A 241 10.38 -0.10 -4.94
C ASP A 241 10.67 0.86 -3.77
N PRO A 242 11.91 0.92 -3.27
CA PRO A 242 12.27 1.77 -2.14
C PRO A 242 12.33 3.26 -2.48
N ALA A 243 12.23 3.64 -3.76
CA ALA A 243 12.49 4.99 -4.26
C ALA A 243 11.22 5.86 -4.40
N ARG A 244 10.02 5.28 -4.39
CA ARG A 244 8.76 6.01 -4.64
C ARG A 244 8.34 7.01 -3.54
N TRP A 245 8.92 6.97 -2.33
CA TRP A 245 8.61 7.96 -1.28
C TRP A 245 9.26 9.34 -1.51
N ARG A 246 10.45 9.39 -2.15
CA ARG A 246 11.18 10.65 -2.39
C ARG A 246 10.46 11.64 -3.32
N TRP A 247 9.41 11.19 -4.02
CA TRP A 247 8.63 12.02 -4.94
C TRP A 247 7.38 12.65 -4.29
N HIS A 248 6.76 12.00 -3.30
CA HIS A 248 5.58 12.52 -2.60
C HIS A 248 5.91 13.70 -1.66
N GLU A 249 7.10 13.71 -1.04
CA GLU A 249 7.56 14.86 -0.26
C GLU A 249 7.79 16.10 -1.13
N ARG A 250 8.27 15.94 -2.37
CA ARG A 250 8.58 17.08 -3.25
C ARG A 250 7.32 17.84 -3.69
N LEU A 251 6.22 17.14 -3.98
CA LEU A 251 4.95 17.77 -4.36
C LEU A 251 4.25 18.44 -3.18
N SER A 252 4.30 17.80 -2.00
CA SER A 252 3.69 18.33 -0.77
C SER A 252 4.43 19.57 -0.25
N PHE A 253 5.76 19.63 -0.38
CA PHE A 253 6.55 20.78 0.06
C PHE A 253 6.57 21.97 -0.93
N THR A 254 6.28 21.77 -2.22
CA THR A 254 6.14 22.89 -3.17
C THR A 254 4.76 23.54 -3.07
N ALA A 255 3.71 22.78 -2.78
CA ALA A 255 2.37 23.33 -2.58
C ALA A 255 2.28 24.13 -1.26
N GLY A 256 2.84 23.62 -0.16
CA GLY A 256 2.79 24.30 1.15
C GLY A 256 3.52 25.64 1.22
N ARG A 257 4.65 25.79 0.52
CA ARG A 257 5.45 27.04 0.57
C ARG A 257 5.00 28.13 -0.40
N LEU A 258 4.18 27.82 -1.40
CA LEU A 258 3.64 28.85 -2.29
C LEU A 258 2.52 29.65 -1.60
N TRP A 259 1.73 28.99 -0.74
CA TRP A 259 0.64 29.62 0.02
C TRP A 259 1.14 30.53 1.14
N GLU A 260 2.21 30.15 1.85
CA GLU A 260 2.83 31.01 2.87
C GLU A 260 3.59 32.21 2.27
N ARG A 261 4.17 32.08 1.06
CA ARG A 261 4.91 33.17 0.41
C ARG A 261 4.03 34.17 -0.34
N LEU A 262 2.76 33.86 -0.59
CA LEU A 262 1.86 34.77 -1.32
C LEU A 262 1.00 35.68 -0.44
N GLY A 263 0.93 35.46 0.89
CA GLY A 263 0.46 36.50 1.82
C GLY A 263 -0.93 37.10 1.54
N ILE A 264 -1.87 36.35 0.96
CA ILE A 264 -3.23 36.85 0.62
C ILE A 264 -4.26 36.48 1.71
N GLY A 265 -3.85 36.49 2.98
CA GLY A 265 -4.75 36.29 4.13
C GLY A 265 -5.33 37.58 4.72
N ALA A 266 -5.02 38.76 4.16
CA ALA A 266 -5.27 40.04 4.82
C ALA A 266 -6.25 40.98 4.10
N LEU A 267 -7.13 40.50 3.21
CA LEU A 267 -7.94 41.39 2.36
C LEU A 267 -9.48 41.21 2.36
N LEU A 268 -10.07 40.51 3.34
CA LEU A 268 -11.51 40.63 3.56
C LEU A 268 -11.80 40.91 5.03
N GLY A 269 -11.71 42.20 5.36
CA GLY A 269 -12.19 42.75 6.60
C GLY A 269 -13.72 42.73 6.69
N ARG A 270 -14.19 42.41 7.90
CA ARG A 270 -15.33 42.96 8.66
C ARG A 270 -16.63 43.29 7.90
N SER A 271 -17.75 42.80 8.45
CA SER A 271 -18.81 43.69 8.96
C SER A 271 -19.78 42.95 9.89
N LEU A 272 -19.94 43.55 11.08
CA LEU A 272 -20.95 43.36 12.14
C LEU A 272 -20.92 42.05 12.95
#